data_AF-A0A8C2E5S3-F1
#
_entry.id   AF-A0A8C2E5S3-F1
#
_cell.length_a   1.000
_cell.length_b   1.000
_cell.length_c   1.000
_cell.angle_alpha   90.00
_cell.angle_beta   90.00
_cell.angle_gamma   90.00
#
_symmetry.space_group_name_H-M   'P 1'
#
loop_
_entity.id
_entity.type
_entity.pdbx_description
1 polymer ?
#
loop_
_entity_poly.entity_id
_entity_poly.type
_entity_poly.pdbx_seq_one_letter_code
_entity_poly.pdbx_strand_id
1 'polypeptide(L)'
;MISRDEILKPIWYAFTALDVDRNGKVSKSQLKVLSYNLCTILRIPHNTSALEEHFKDDDEGPVSTQGYMPYLNMCILNKIQANFDFNELNKMCWTLSAPKHISGKHLLISGAEAFKVWCIFNYLSEDKYPLQIVIEELEYFLRKLLAAMGCSWNEDRFEDYKMQLSAKKKHLNAWELIELIGMGHFTKGINPQTLSMGINEVYQELVMDVIKQGYMMKKGHKRKNWTERWFELHLNYMSYYVSEDLLEQKGCISLDRNCCVESLPDKDGKKNLFIIKCVEKSFEISASDKKTKQEWIQAIQDCIVRIRQGLSSPHRESRQKRRELRNRLKAEKEAMENRMRQLQLANESKQAQLEAMTKKLQEASVRGDLEEQRRLQTQIELLDQYRRDLEQEKMARMQMEEQVVEKDNEVEQYWQRMQELEEMYRQLKKALDDERQAKEDEEALSKLQARLLQEEASKRLELEQIHLQQQEILTQSQKEKQELERERAEKERALQAAQEQLEILRRQREGAQEEYEVVTKKLERATNKTKTWKHKVFNHEGLLQIIQPGNKCPTRMTNWGPAAFTETELDEMERIWQENKNRSHDGQ
;
A
#
# COMPACT_ATOMS: atom_id res chain seq x y z
N MET A 1 47.05 21.18 58.07
CA MET A 1 47.27 22.61 57.76
C MET A 1 45.90 23.25 57.56
N ILE A 2 45.71 24.50 57.99
CA ILE A 2 44.42 25.22 57.83
C ILE A 2 44.28 25.65 56.36
N SER A 3 43.08 25.55 55.78
CA SER A 3 42.86 25.98 54.38
C SER A 3 42.71 27.50 54.27
N ARG A 4 42.95 28.05 53.08
CA ARG A 4 42.72 29.49 52.82
C ARG A 4 41.26 29.87 53.02
N ASP A 5 40.35 28.96 52.66
CA ASP A 5 38.91 29.17 52.78
C ASP A 5 38.46 29.24 54.25
N GLU A 6 39.06 28.44 55.14
CA GLU A 6 38.84 28.54 56.59
C GLU A 6 39.37 29.85 57.20
N ILE A 7 40.46 30.40 56.64
CA ILE A 7 41.02 31.71 57.04
C ILE A 7 40.12 32.86 56.54
N LEU A 8 39.48 32.72 55.38
CA LEU A 8 38.55 33.72 54.83
C LEU A 8 37.29 33.90 55.67
N LYS A 9 36.76 32.84 56.32
CA LYS A 9 35.48 32.91 57.05
C LYS A 9 35.41 33.97 58.15
N PRO A 10 36.33 34.01 59.14
CA PRO A 10 36.32 35.07 60.15
C PRO A 10 36.52 36.46 59.51
N ILE A 11 37.36 36.54 58.45
CA ILE A 11 37.64 37.81 57.76
C ILE A 11 36.40 38.35 57.03
N TRP A 12 35.53 37.49 56.48
CA TRP A 12 34.25 37.90 55.90
C TRP A 12 33.31 38.53 56.93
N TYR A 13 33.26 38.02 58.17
CA TYR A 13 32.52 38.66 59.26
C TYR A 13 33.12 40.01 59.66
N ALA A 14 34.44 40.15 59.70
CA ALA A 14 35.09 41.44 59.93
C ALA A 14 34.76 42.45 58.83
N PHE A 15 34.80 42.05 57.54
CA PHE A 15 34.45 42.93 56.42
C PHE A 15 32.96 43.35 56.46
N THR A 16 32.06 42.39 56.65
CA THR A 16 30.60 42.64 56.76
C THR A 16 30.27 43.53 57.96
N ALA A 17 31.07 43.48 59.03
CA ALA A 17 30.92 44.37 60.18
C ALA A 17 31.45 45.80 59.93
N LEU A 18 32.34 46.00 58.96
CA LEU A 18 32.82 47.33 58.55
C LEU A 18 31.93 47.97 57.47
N ASP A 19 31.21 47.18 56.66
CA ASP A 19 30.16 47.63 55.74
C ASP A 19 28.90 48.03 56.52
N VAL A 20 28.89 49.25 57.06
CA VAL A 20 27.78 49.81 57.87
C VAL A 20 26.50 49.93 57.04
N ASP A 21 26.63 50.40 55.80
CA ASP A 21 25.52 50.74 54.91
C ASP A 21 24.96 49.52 54.15
N ARG A 22 25.66 48.38 54.20
CA ARG A 22 25.38 47.15 53.45
C ARG A 22 25.38 47.36 51.93
N ASN A 23 26.19 48.30 51.47
CA ASN A 23 26.31 48.68 50.05
C ASN A 23 27.56 48.05 49.38
N GLY A 24 28.29 47.18 50.10
CA GLY A 24 29.52 46.54 49.64
C GLY A 24 30.76 47.42 49.73
N LYS A 25 30.66 48.65 50.27
CA LYS A 25 31.75 49.62 50.33
C LYS A 25 32.17 49.86 51.79
N VAL A 26 33.47 49.77 52.03
CA VAL A 26 34.11 50.03 53.32
C VAL A 26 35.20 51.08 53.11
N SER A 27 35.34 52.03 54.04
CA SER A 27 36.30 53.13 53.86
C SER A 27 37.76 52.65 53.76
N LYS A 28 38.55 53.30 52.89
CA LYS A 28 39.99 53.02 52.71
C LYS A 28 40.76 52.98 54.05
N SER A 29 40.41 53.82 55.02
CA SER A 29 41.06 53.87 56.34
C SER A 29 40.76 52.63 57.20
N GLN A 30 39.49 52.20 57.29
CA GLN A 30 39.12 50.96 57.98
C GLN A 30 39.77 49.73 57.33
N LEU A 31 39.85 49.69 56.00
CA LEU A 31 40.52 48.60 55.28
C LEU A 31 42.05 48.61 55.46
N LYS A 32 42.70 49.78 55.55
CA LYS A 32 44.12 49.90 55.93
C LYS A 32 44.36 49.33 57.34
N VAL A 33 43.52 49.67 58.33
CA VAL A 33 43.62 49.15 59.70
C VAL A 33 43.37 47.64 59.76
N LEU A 34 42.34 47.12 59.09
CA LEU A 34 42.09 45.68 59.00
C LEU A 34 43.26 44.94 58.34
N SER A 35 43.80 45.47 57.24
CA SER A 35 44.96 44.92 56.55
C SER A 35 46.18 44.83 57.46
N TYR A 36 46.45 45.89 58.22
CA TYR A 36 47.56 45.96 59.16
C TYR A 36 47.41 44.90 60.27
N ASN A 37 46.25 44.85 60.93
CA ASN A 37 45.96 43.89 61.99
C ASN A 37 46.04 42.43 61.49
N LEU A 38 45.56 42.15 60.27
CA LEU A 38 45.69 40.84 59.64
C LEU A 38 47.17 40.49 59.40
N CYS A 39 47.99 41.41 58.91
CA CYS A 39 49.43 41.16 58.74
C CYS A 39 50.12 40.84 60.08
N THR A 40 49.80 41.60 61.15
CA THR A 40 50.33 41.37 62.51
C THR A 40 50.01 39.97 63.02
N ILE A 41 48.73 39.57 62.97
CA ILE A 41 48.25 38.28 63.50
C ILE A 41 48.79 37.11 62.67
N LEU A 42 48.78 37.25 61.34
CA LEU A 42 49.27 36.23 60.41
C LEU A 42 50.81 36.18 60.28
N ARG A 43 51.52 37.02 61.04
CA ARG A 43 52.99 37.14 61.07
C ARG A 43 53.61 37.46 59.69
N ILE A 44 52.89 38.23 58.88
CA ILE A 44 53.33 38.67 57.55
C ILE A 44 54.09 40.00 57.68
N PRO A 45 55.30 40.14 57.10
CA PRO A 45 56.02 41.40 57.11
C PRO A 45 55.20 42.56 56.53
N HIS A 46 55.07 43.64 57.28
CA HIS A 46 54.34 44.84 56.85
C HIS A 46 55.08 45.49 55.67
N ASN A 47 54.44 45.50 54.50
CA ASN A 47 54.86 46.31 53.36
C ASN A 47 53.94 47.53 53.27
N THR A 48 54.31 48.62 53.96
CA THR A 48 53.57 49.88 53.98
C THR A 48 53.44 50.48 52.59
N SER A 49 54.51 50.50 51.80
CA SER A 49 54.51 51.05 50.44
C SER A 49 53.51 50.35 49.52
N ALA A 50 53.40 49.02 49.57
CA ALA A 50 52.43 48.26 48.77
C ALA A 50 50.98 48.41 49.27
N LEU A 51 50.78 48.62 50.58
CA LEU A 51 49.48 48.95 51.15
C LEU A 51 49.04 50.37 50.77
N GLU A 52 49.95 51.34 50.83
CA GLU A 52 49.71 52.72 50.42
C GLU A 52 49.45 52.82 48.92
N GLU A 53 50.21 52.11 48.09
CA GLU A 53 50.01 52.05 46.65
C GLU A 53 48.66 51.46 46.24
N HIS A 54 48.23 50.36 46.85
CA HIS A 54 46.92 49.75 46.56
C HIS A 54 45.73 50.59 47.09
N PHE A 55 45.99 51.55 47.97
CA PHE A 55 44.99 52.48 48.50
C PHE A 55 45.45 53.95 48.31
N LYS A 56 45.97 54.25 47.11
CA LYS A 56 46.13 55.61 46.59
C LYS A 56 44.76 56.27 46.38
N ASP A 57 44.77 57.58 46.22
CA ASP A 57 43.57 58.38 46.03
C ASP A 57 43.32 58.69 44.55
N ASP A 58 42.81 57.67 43.86
CA ASP A 58 42.04 57.82 42.63
C ASP A 58 40.57 58.15 42.99
N ASP A 59 39.90 58.97 42.18
CA ASP A 59 38.56 59.56 42.44
C ASP A 59 37.37 58.55 42.38
N GLU A 60 37.63 57.28 42.11
CA GLU A 60 36.64 56.19 41.98
C GLU A 60 35.93 55.80 43.31
N GLY A 61 36.23 56.50 44.42
CA GLY A 61 35.42 56.49 45.64
C GLY A 61 36.03 55.73 46.84
N PRO A 62 35.20 55.19 47.75
CA PRO A 62 35.64 54.79 49.10
C PRO A 62 36.43 53.47 49.20
N VAL A 63 36.53 52.70 48.11
CA VAL A 63 37.24 51.41 48.01
C VAL A 63 38.37 51.55 46.98
N SER A 64 39.42 50.74 47.07
CA SER A 64 40.50 50.71 46.06
C SER A 64 39.98 50.33 44.67
N THR A 65 40.66 50.81 43.62
CA THR A 65 40.34 50.59 42.19
C THR A 65 40.20 49.12 41.77
N GLN A 66 40.84 48.17 42.48
CA GLN A 66 40.72 46.73 42.23
C GLN A 66 39.82 45.99 43.25
N GLY A 67 39.19 46.71 44.19
CA GLY A 67 38.48 46.11 45.33
C GLY A 67 39.43 45.49 46.38
N TYR A 68 38.88 45.12 47.55
CA TYR A 68 39.69 44.61 48.66
C TYR A 68 40.06 43.12 48.53
N MET A 69 39.24 42.31 47.87
CA MET A 69 39.46 40.86 47.80
C MET A 69 40.70 40.45 46.99
N PRO A 70 41.08 41.10 45.88
CA PRO A 70 42.35 40.83 45.21
C PRO A 70 43.57 41.17 46.09
N TYR A 71 43.55 42.30 46.81
CA TYR A 71 44.60 42.65 47.79
C TYR A 71 44.72 41.59 48.88
N LEU A 72 43.59 41.21 49.50
CA LEU A 72 43.55 40.19 50.55
C LEU A 72 44.17 38.86 50.05
N ASN A 73 43.81 38.41 48.85
CA ASN A 73 44.36 37.18 48.28
C ASN A 73 45.86 37.31 47.95
N MET A 74 46.26 38.35 47.22
CA MET A 74 47.61 38.46 46.66
C MET A 74 48.66 38.94 47.68
N CYS A 75 48.29 39.91 48.52
CA CYS A 75 49.23 40.57 49.44
C CYS A 75 49.24 39.94 50.84
N ILE A 76 48.13 39.33 51.28
CA ILE A 76 48.00 38.71 52.61
C ILE A 76 47.96 37.18 52.50
N LEU A 77 46.88 36.57 51.98
CA LEU A 77 46.65 35.12 52.03
C LEU A 77 47.73 34.29 51.30
N ASN A 78 48.31 34.82 50.22
CA ASN A 78 49.45 34.21 49.53
C ASN A 78 50.75 34.19 50.33
N LYS A 79 50.89 35.02 51.38
CA LYS A 79 52.14 35.17 52.17
C LYS A 79 52.07 34.54 53.57
N ILE A 80 50.96 33.87 53.91
CA ILE A 80 50.76 33.22 55.20
C ILE A 80 51.79 32.10 55.42
N GLN A 81 52.50 32.16 56.54
CA GLN A 81 53.37 31.09 57.02
C GLN A 81 52.61 30.13 57.94
N ALA A 82 53.15 28.94 58.20
CA ALA A 82 52.47 27.90 58.98
C ALA A 82 52.46 28.13 60.52
N ASN A 83 52.85 29.31 60.99
CA ASN A 83 53.24 29.58 62.39
C ASN A 83 52.41 30.67 63.10
N PHE A 84 51.21 31.00 62.60
CA PHE A 84 50.30 31.97 63.23
C PHE A 84 49.26 31.29 64.13
N ASP A 85 48.62 32.06 65.01
CA ASP A 85 47.53 31.59 65.85
C ASP A 85 46.16 31.90 65.20
N PHE A 86 45.41 30.85 64.86
CA PHE A 86 44.07 30.97 64.28
C PHE A 86 43.00 31.39 65.30
N ASN A 87 43.20 31.13 66.58
CA ASN A 87 42.31 31.60 67.64
C ASN A 87 42.41 33.13 67.80
N GLU A 88 43.61 33.71 67.73
CA GLU A 88 43.77 35.18 67.72
C GLU A 88 43.14 35.85 66.50
N LEU A 89 43.22 35.23 65.31
CA LEU A 89 42.49 35.69 64.13
C LEU A 89 40.97 35.68 64.36
N ASN A 90 40.44 34.60 64.93
CA ASN A 90 39.03 34.48 65.28
C ASN A 90 38.62 35.54 66.32
N LYS A 91 39.40 35.76 67.38
CA LYS A 91 39.15 36.79 68.40
C LYS A 91 39.08 38.19 67.79
N MET A 92 40.04 38.56 66.94
CA MET A 92 40.05 39.87 66.27
C MET A 92 38.83 40.08 65.37
N CYS A 93 38.47 39.08 64.57
CA CYS A 93 37.29 39.18 63.71
C CYS A 93 35.98 39.18 64.52
N TRP A 94 35.95 38.50 65.66
CA TRP A 94 34.83 38.49 66.60
C TRP A 94 34.63 39.85 67.27
N THR A 95 35.68 40.50 67.77
CA THR A 95 35.56 41.83 68.43
C THR A 95 35.05 42.91 67.49
N LEU A 96 35.34 42.82 66.19
CA LEU A 96 34.78 43.72 65.17
C LEU A 96 33.30 43.46 64.87
N SER A 97 32.84 42.22 64.96
CA SER A 97 31.54 41.79 64.41
C SER A 97 30.45 41.52 65.46
N ALA A 98 30.77 40.82 66.55
CA ALA A 98 29.79 40.41 67.56
C ALA A 98 29.01 41.57 68.22
N PRO A 99 29.60 42.75 68.52
CA PRO A 99 28.86 43.86 69.13
C PRO A 99 27.68 44.36 68.29
N LYS A 100 27.72 44.17 66.96
CA LYS A 100 26.65 44.58 66.03
C LYS A 100 25.48 43.60 65.94
N HIS A 101 25.61 42.40 66.50
CA HIS A 101 24.63 41.31 66.33
C HIS A 101 24.10 40.72 67.64
N ILE A 102 24.86 40.81 68.74
CA ILE A 102 24.52 40.18 70.03
C ILE A 102 23.97 41.20 71.05
N SER A 103 24.34 42.49 70.92
CA SER A 103 23.88 43.55 71.82
C SER A 103 22.35 43.63 71.91
N GLY A 104 21.83 43.55 73.14
CA GLY A 104 20.40 43.65 73.44
C GLY A 104 19.62 42.33 73.53
N LYS A 105 20.25 41.16 73.31
CA LYS A 105 19.59 39.85 73.49
C LYS A 105 19.93 39.22 74.84
N HIS A 106 18.91 38.89 75.63
CA HIS A 106 19.06 38.05 76.83
C HIS A 106 19.20 36.59 76.42
N LEU A 107 20.44 36.12 76.29
CA LEU A 107 20.78 34.72 76.01
C LEU A 107 21.18 34.01 77.31
N LEU A 108 20.94 32.69 77.36
CA LEU A 108 21.37 31.79 78.44
C LEU A 108 22.89 31.52 78.42
N ILE A 109 23.60 31.93 77.37
CA ILE A 109 25.03 31.71 77.16
C ILE A 109 25.83 33.01 77.26
N SER A 110 27.04 32.90 77.81
CA SER A 110 27.96 34.03 77.96
C SER A 110 28.54 34.48 76.61
N GLY A 111 29.10 35.70 76.56
CA GLY A 111 29.81 36.19 75.36
C GLY A 111 31.01 35.31 74.95
N ALA A 112 31.61 34.59 75.91
CA ALA A 112 32.69 33.63 75.65
C ALA A 112 32.17 32.31 75.07
N GLU A 113 30.99 31.84 75.48
CA GLU A 113 30.32 30.70 74.84
C GLU A 113 29.80 31.06 73.44
N ALA A 114 29.25 32.26 73.25
CA ALA A 114 28.83 32.74 71.94
C ALA A 114 30.00 32.79 70.94
N PHE A 115 31.20 33.19 71.38
CA PHE A 115 32.43 33.11 70.59
C PHE A 115 32.79 31.67 70.20
N LYS A 116 32.69 30.71 71.15
CA LYS A 116 32.92 29.29 70.87
C LYS A 116 31.92 28.72 69.86
N VAL A 117 30.62 29.03 70.00
CA VAL A 117 29.56 28.65 69.06
C VAL A 117 29.80 29.27 67.66
N TRP A 118 30.26 30.52 67.59
CA TRP A 118 30.66 31.16 66.33
C TRP A 118 31.86 30.49 65.66
N CYS A 119 32.87 30.08 66.42
CA CYS A 119 33.99 29.33 65.88
C CYS A 119 33.58 27.93 65.39
N ILE A 120 32.69 27.23 66.13
CA ILE A 120 32.10 25.95 65.70
C ILE A 120 31.27 26.16 64.42
N PHE A 121 30.53 27.26 64.30
CA PHE A 121 29.84 27.63 63.06
C PHE A 121 30.84 27.85 61.91
N ASN A 122 31.91 28.62 62.10
CA ASN A 122 32.93 28.85 61.06
C ASN A 122 33.57 27.52 60.61
N TYR A 123 33.80 26.60 61.54
CA TYR A 123 34.27 25.25 61.22
C TYR A 123 33.24 24.49 60.36
N LEU A 124 31.98 24.38 60.80
CA LEU A 124 30.98 23.51 60.16
C LEU A 124 30.36 24.09 58.87
N SER A 125 30.14 25.42 58.82
CA SER A 125 29.51 26.15 57.70
C SER A 125 30.20 25.92 56.36
N GLU A 126 29.44 25.94 55.26
CA GLU A 126 29.99 25.75 53.91
C GLU A 126 30.95 26.88 53.50
N ASP A 127 31.84 26.61 52.54
CA ASP A 127 32.98 27.49 52.24
C ASP A 127 32.63 28.61 51.23
N LYS A 128 31.36 28.99 51.16
CA LYS A 128 30.83 30.04 50.28
C LYS A 128 30.19 31.15 51.12
N TYR A 129 30.44 32.41 50.74
CA TYR A 129 29.75 33.56 51.31
C TYR A 129 28.39 33.80 50.59
N PRO A 130 27.31 34.21 51.30
CA PRO A 130 27.20 34.38 52.74
C PRO A 130 27.23 33.04 53.49
N LEU A 131 27.99 32.99 54.59
CA LEU A 131 28.22 31.76 55.34
C LEU A 131 26.95 31.20 55.97
N GLN A 132 26.74 29.90 55.76
CA GLN A 132 25.54 29.16 56.15
C GLN A 132 25.91 27.78 56.67
N ILE A 133 25.21 27.30 57.70
CA ILE A 133 25.29 25.90 58.14
C ILE A 133 24.16 25.09 57.48
N VAL A 134 24.50 23.93 56.92
CA VAL A 134 23.53 22.99 56.34
C VAL A 134 22.89 22.16 57.46
N ILE A 135 21.67 21.68 57.24
CA ILE A 135 20.85 21.03 58.26
C ILE A 135 21.56 19.80 58.86
N GLU A 136 22.32 19.03 58.07
CA GLU A 136 23.02 17.83 58.54
C GLU A 136 24.25 18.16 59.42
N GLU A 137 24.91 19.31 59.19
CA GLU A 137 25.99 19.78 60.05
C GLU A 137 25.46 20.45 61.32
N LEU A 138 24.29 21.08 61.25
CA LEU A 138 23.54 21.54 62.43
C LEU A 138 23.11 20.36 63.30
N GLU A 139 22.57 19.31 62.69
CA GLU A 139 22.18 18.07 63.37
C GLU A 139 23.40 17.41 64.04
N TYR A 140 24.51 17.28 63.31
CA TYR A 140 25.77 16.79 63.85
C TYR A 140 26.24 17.61 65.06
N PHE A 141 26.19 18.94 64.98
CA PHE A 141 26.53 19.82 66.10
C PHE A 141 25.61 19.61 67.31
N LEU A 142 24.28 19.58 67.11
CA LEU A 142 23.32 19.41 68.20
C LEU A 142 23.41 18.02 68.84
N ARG A 143 23.60 16.94 68.05
CA ARG A 143 23.87 15.59 68.56
C ARG A 143 25.16 15.56 69.39
N LYS A 144 26.24 16.20 68.90
CA LYS A 144 27.52 16.33 69.65
C LYS A 144 27.37 17.11 70.95
N LEU A 145 26.68 18.24 70.91
CA LEU A 145 26.47 19.10 72.08
C LEU A 145 25.63 18.39 73.15
N LEU A 146 24.54 17.72 72.77
CA LEU A 146 23.71 16.94 73.70
C LEU A 146 24.49 15.77 74.30
N ALA A 147 25.30 15.05 73.49
CA ALA A 147 26.16 13.98 73.99
C ALA A 147 27.20 14.45 75.01
N ALA A 148 27.87 15.59 74.78
CA ALA A 148 28.81 16.19 75.73
C ALA A 148 28.13 16.62 77.05
N MET A 149 26.84 16.97 77.00
CA MET A 149 26.02 17.25 78.18
C MET A 149 25.38 15.99 78.81
N GLY A 150 25.72 14.79 78.33
CA GLY A 150 25.12 13.52 78.80
C GLY A 150 23.62 13.36 78.51
N CYS A 151 23.08 14.18 77.60
CA CYS A 151 21.66 14.23 77.28
C CYS A 151 21.31 13.31 76.09
N SER A 152 20.11 12.74 76.10
CA SER A 152 19.59 11.96 74.97
C SER A 152 19.24 12.85 73.78
N TRP A 153 19.37 12.29 72.58
CA TRP A 153 18.82 12.89 71.37
C TRP A 153 17.31 12.68 71.31
N ASN A 154 16.57 13.69 70.83
CA ASN A 154 15.16 13.56 70.48
C ASN A 154 15.02 13.83 68.98
N GLU A 155 14.60 12.80 68.24
CA GLU A 155 14.59 12.80 66.78
C GLU A 155 13.40 13.57 66.21
N ASP A 156 12.20 13.31 66.75
CA ASP A 156 10.93 13.94 66.34
C ASP A 156 11.03 15.48 66.41
N ARG A 157 11.56 15.99 67.53
CA ARG A 157 11.74 17.43 67.78
C ARG A 157 12.74 18.08 66.83
N PHE A 158 13.69 17.32 66.29
CA PHE A 158 14.60 17.84 65.27
C PHE A 158 13.98 17.78 63.88
N GLU A 159 13.23 16.73 63.53
CA GLU A 159 12.48 16.67 62.26
C GLU A 159 11.42 17.77 62.18
N ASP A 160 10.65 18.04 63.25
CA ASP A 160 9.73 19.19 63.33
C ASP A 160 10.44 20.51 62.98
N TYR A 161 11.61 20.74 63.57
CA TYR A 161 12.40 21.95 63.36
C TYR A 161 13.01 22.01 61.94
N LYS A 162 13.44 20.88 61.41
CA LYS A 162 13.96 20.70 60.04
C LYS A 162 12.86 20.90 58.99
N MET A 163 11.62 20.46 59.23
CA MET A 163 10.47 20.80 58.39
C MET A 163 10.20 22.32 58.41
N GLN A 164 10.24 22.96 59.58
CA GLN A 164 10.06 24.41 59.69
C GLN A 164 11.16 25.22 58.98
N LEU A 165 12.42 24.81 59.04
CA LEU A 165 13.53 25.42 58.29
C LEU A 165 13.34 25.23 56.77
N SER A 166 13.00 24.00 56.36
CA SER A 166 12.83 23.62 54.94
C SER A 166 11.67 24.38 54.29
N ALA A 167 10.53 24.49 54.98
CA ALA A 167 9.36 25.26 54.52
C ALA A 167 9.68 26.74 54.35
N LYS A 168 10.53 27.30 55.23
CA LYS A 168 11.02 28.69 55.16
C LYS A 168 12.18 28.88 54.16
N LYS A 169 12.66 27.79 53.52
CA LYS A 169 13.88 27.73 52.69
C LYS A 169 15.10 28.40 53.35
N LYS A 170 15.15 28.38 54.68
CA LYS A 170 16.07 29.20 55.47
C LYS A 170 17.26 28.38 55.96
N HIS A 171 18.45 28.75 55.52
CA HIS A 171 19.70 28.32 56.14
C HIS A 171 20.03 29.25 57.32
N LEU A 172 20.58 28.69 58.40
CA LEU A 172 20.98 29.49 59.56
C LEU A 172 22.35 30.13 59.31
N ASN A 173 22.48 31.41 59.69
CA ASN A 173 23.77 32.07 59.83
C ASN A 173 24.31 31.97 61.28
N ALA A 174 25.56 32.37 61.52
CA ALA A 174 26.20 32.24 62.83
C ALA A 174 25.41 32.88 63.99
N TRP A 175 24.83 34.06 63.77
CA TRP A 175 24.08 34.80 64.79
C TRP A 175 22.76 34.10 65.14
N GLU A 176 22.14 33.45 64.15
CA GLU A 176 20.92 32.66 64.33
C GLU A 176 21.20 31.32 65.02
N LEU A 177 22.40 30.74 64.83
CA LEU A 177 22.83 29.57 65.62
C LEU A 177 23.14 29.96 67.07
N ILE A 178 23.83 31.08 67.30
CA ILE A 178 24.06 31.64 68.64
C ILE A 178 22.73 31.89 69.36
N GLU A 179 21.73 32.42 68.65
CA GLU A 179 20.37 32.60 69.16
C GLU A 179 19.64 31.28 69.40
N LEU A 180 19.74 30.28 68.51
CA LEU A 180 19.12 28.96 68.69
C LEU A 180 19.62 28.23 69.96
N ILE A 181 20.94 28.30 70.22
CA ILE A 181 21.55 27.75 71.43
C ILE A 181 21.26 28.64 72.65
N GLY A 182 21.41 29.96 72.51
CA GLY A 182 21.25 30.94 73.60
C GLY A 182 19.81 31.13 74.08
N MET A 183 18.80 30.92 73.23
CA MET A 183 17.38 30.84 73.64
C MET A 183 17.02 29.47 74.21
N GLY A 184 17.98 28.54 74.29
CA GLY A 184 17.80 27.22 74.86
C GLY A 184 16.86 26.30 74.07
N HIS A 185 16.72 26.49 72.74
CA HIS A 185 15.70 25.77 71.97
C HIS A 185 15.80 24.25 72.16
N PHE A 186 16.99 23.69 71.98
CA PHE A 186 17.25 22.25 72.19
C PHE A 186 17.69 21.90 73.63
N THR A 187 17.94 22.89 74.49
CA THR A 187 18.60 22.73 75.80
C THR A 187 17.76 23.25 76.98
N LYS A 188 16.49 23.58 76.76
CA LYS A 188 15.53 24.02 77.80
C LYS A 188 15.48 23.03 78.97
N GLY A 189 15.81 23.51 80.16
CA GLY A 189 15.88 22.72 81.39
C GLY A 189 17.28 22.20 81.75
N ILE A 190 18.27 22.33 80.84
CA ILE A 190 19.67 22.06 81.15
C ILE A 190 20.26 23.24 81.92
N ASN A 191 21.08 22.94 82.93
CA ASN A 191 21.76 23.92 83.75
C ASN A 191 22.82 24.71 82.92
N PRO A 192 22.91 26.06 83.01
CA PRO A 192 23.85 26.85 82.19
C PRO A 192 25.32 26.44 82.30
N GLN A 193 25.80 26.00 83.47
CA GLN A 193 27.18 25.49 83.59
C GLN A 193 27.39 24.20 82.77
N THR A 194 26.42 23.29 82.75
CA THR A 194 26.45 22.07 81.92
C THR A 194 26.45 22.42 80.43
N LEU A 195 25.68 23.44 80.02
CA LEU A 195 25.70 23.97 78.65
C LEU A 195 27.06 24.59 78.30
N SER A 196 27.65 25.38 79.19
CA SER A 196 28.98 25.97 78.99
C SER A 196 30.07 24.90 78.88
N MET A 197 30.01 23.84 79.70
CA MET A 197 30.89 22.67 79.59
C MET A 197 30.74 21.94 78.24
N GLY A 198 29.50 21.64 77.81
CA GLY A 198 29.25 20.98 76.52
C GLY A 198 29.71 21.81 75.32
N ILE A 199 29.47 23.13 75.34
CA ILE A 199 30.00 24.06 74.32
C ILE A 199 31.53 24.06 74.33
N ASN A 200 32.16 24.00 75.51
CA ASN A 200 33.62 23.96 75.65
C ASN A 200 34.22 22.66 75.10
N GLU A 201 33.62 21.50 75.40
CA GLU A 201 34.10 20.20 74.92
C GLU A 201 34.02 20.11 73.38
N VAL A 202 32.87 20.48 72.80
CA VAL A 202 32.69 20.46 71.34
C VAL A 202 33.59 21.50 70.64
N TYR A 203 33.88 22.63 71.29
CA TYR A 203 34.86 23.62 70.80
C TYR A 203 36.29 23.06 70.81
N GLN A 204 36.71 22.40 71.90
CA GLN A 204 38.04 21.80 71.99
C GLN A 204 38.22 20.67 70.96
N GLU A 205 37.22 19.80 70.80
CA GLU A 205 37.24 18.73 69.80
C GLU A 205 37.30 19.28 68.35
N LEU A 206 36.35 20.15 67.98
CA LEU A 206 36.12 20.50 66.57
C LEU A 206 36.94 21.70 66.07
N VAL A 207 37.23 22.68 66.94
CA VAL A 207 37.91 23.93 66.56
C VAL A 207 39.40 23.88 66.93
N MET A 208 39.71 23.44 68.17
CA MET A 208 41.08 23.35 68.66
C MET A 208 41.77 22.01 68.32
N ASP A 209 41.04 21.08 67.70
CA ASP A 209 41.55 19.81 67.18
C ASP A 209 42.17 18.92 68.28
N VAL A 210 41.59 18.97 69.48
CA VAL A 210 41.99 18.16 70.65
C VAL A 210 41.39 16.76 70.55
N ILE A 211 42.25 15.77 70.39
CA ILE A 211 41.89 14.36 70.18
C ILE A 211 41.66 13.63 71.51
N LYS A 212 42.43 13.97 72.55
CA LYS A 212 42.23 13.48 73.92
C LYS A 212 42.84 14.46 74.94
N GLN A 213 42.19 14.61 76.08
CA GLN A 213 42.66 15.46 77.19
C GLN A 213 42.45 14.76 78.55
N GLY A 214 43.17 15.19 79.58
CA GLY A 214 43.04 14.63 80.94
C GLY A 214 44.32 14.70 81.79
N TYR A 215 44.18 14.46 83.10
CA TYR A 215 45.31 14.38 84.03
C TYR A 215 46.08 13.05 83.90
N MET A 216 47.41 13.14 83.93
CA MET A 216 48.30 11.97 84.06
C MET A 216 49.53 12.31 84.90
N MET A 217 50.11 11.29 85.55
CA MET A 217 51.36 11.42 86.29
C MET A 217 52.55 11.35 85.33
N LYS A 218 53.28 12.44 85.17
CA LYS A 218 54.44 12.55 84.28
C LYS A 218 55.76 12.41 85.05
N LYS A 219 56.73 11.67 84.52
CA LYS A 219 58.09 11.64 85.07
C LYS A 219 58.91 12.87 84.64
N GLY A 220 59.67 13.41 85.58
CA GLY A 220 60.66 14.46 85.33
C GLY A 220 61.92 13.91 84.63
N HIS A 221 62.49 14.68 83.70
CA HIS A 221 63.63 14.21 82.91
C HIS A 221 64.96 14.33 83.65
N LYS A 222 65.23 15.50 84.26
CA LYS A 222 66.45 15.79 85.06
C LYS A 222 66.33 15.20 86.47
N ARG A 223 65.38 15.72 87.28
CA ARG A 223 64.97 15.12 88.56
C ARG A 223 63.87 14.10 88.26
N LYS A 224 64.05 12.83 88.63
CA LYS A 224 63.18 11.69 88.21
C LYS A 224 61.83 11.59 88.94
N ASN A 225 61.42 12.63 89.64
CA ASN A 225 60.17 12.71 90.39
C ASN A 225 58.95 12.58 89.45
N TRP A 226 57.84 12.09 90.00
CA TRP A 226 56.55 12.05 89.32
C TRP A 226 55.70 13.26 89.70
N THR A 227 55.15 13.98 88.72
CA THR A 227 54.25 15.12 88.92
C THR A 227 52.99 14.97 88.08
N GLU A 228 51.82 15.19 88.67
CA GLU A 228 50.56 15.28 87.93
C GLU A 228 50.57 16.48 86.98
N ARG A 229 50.04 16.31 85.77
CA ARG A 229 49.90 17.34 84.74
C ARG A 229 48.63 17.10 83.95
N TRP A 230 47.96 18.18 83.55
CA TRP A 230 46.97 18.10 82.48
C TRP A 230 47.69 17.89 81.15
N PHE A 231 47.18 17.00 80.30
CA PHE A 231 47.68 16.74 78.96
C PHE A 231 46.62 17.04 77.91
N GLU A 232 47.05 17.56 76.76
CA GLU A 232 46.23 17.73 75.55
C GLU A 232 46.95 17.11 74.36
N LEU A 233 46.32 16.13 73.72
CA LEU A 233 46.81 15.47 72.51
C LEU A 233 46.15 16.08 71.27
N HIS A 234 46.97 16.60 70.37
CA HIS A 234 46.61 16.94 69.00
C HIS A 234 47.35 16.01 68.03
N LEU A 235 47.02 16.06 66.74
CA LEU A 235 47.60 15.15 65.73
C LEU A 235 49.14 15.13 65.72
N ASN A 236 49.77 16.30 65.75
CA ASN A 236 51.22 16.47 65.55
C ASN A 236 52.01 16.72 66.85
N TYR A 237 51.34 16.87 67.99
CA TYR A 237 52.00 17.16 69.26
C TYR A 237 51.07 16.89 70.46
N MET A 238 51.68 16.68 71.63
CA MET A 238 50.98 16.60 72.91
C MET A 238 51.52 17.65 73.89
N SER A 239 50.69 18.63 74.24
CA SER A 239 50.99 19.65 75.25
C SER A 239 50.77 19.11 76.67
N TYR A 240 51.47 19.67 77.65
CA TYR A 240 51.15 19.42 79.07
C TYR A 240 51.32 20.67 79.95
N TYR A 241 50.40 20.84 80.90
CA TYR A 241 50.20 22.03 81.73
C TYR A 241 50.16 21.65 83.22
N VAL A 242 50.14 22.63 84.11
CA VAL A 242 49.91 22.36 85.55
C VAL A 242 48.51 21.78 85.78
N SER A 243 47.51 22.38 85.15
CA SER A 243 46.08 22.23 85.43
C SER A 243 45.26 22.39 84.14
N GLU A 244 43.98 22.02 84.19
CA GLU A 244 43.01 22.13 83.09
C GLU A 244 42.68 23.58 82.65
N ASP A 245 43.14 24.59 83.39
CA ASP A 245 43.00 26.01 83.04
C ASP A 245 43.85 26.44 81.82
N LEU A 246 44.82 25.61 81.42
CA LEU A 246 45.76 25.83 80.32
C LEU A 246 46.68 27.06 80.46
N LEU A 247 46.70 27.73 81.62
CA LEU A 247 47.41 28.99 81.85
C LEU A 247 48.93 28.81 81.89
N GLU A 248 49.43 27.70 82.45
CA GLU A 248 50.86 27.44 82.56
C GLU A 248 51.30 26.15 81.86
N GLN A 249 51.63 26.26 80.57
CA GLN A 249 52.22 25.18 79.78
C GLN A 249 53.63 24.83 80.32
N LYS A 250 53.83 23.57 80.72
CA LYS A 250 55.12 23.05 81.22
C LYS A 250 55.93 22.31 80.15
N GLY A 251 55.40 22.22 78.94
CA GLY A 251 56.12 21.78 77.74
C GLY A 251 55.19 21.16 76.69
N CYS A 252 55.82 20.75 75.60
CA CYS A 252 55.18 20.12 74.46
C CYS A 252 56.02 18.91 74.01
N ILE A 253 55.36 17.89 73.45
CA ILE A 253 55.96 16.65 72.95
C ILE A 253 55.57 16.56 71.47
N SER A 254 56.50 16.87 70.57
CA SER A 254 56.27 16.71 69.13
C SER A 254 56.08 15.24 68.77
N LEU A 255 55.06 14.95 67.96
CA LEU A 255 54.77 13.62 67.43
C LEU A 255 55.16 13.60 65.96
N ASP A 256 56.10 12.74 65.60
CA ASP A 256 56.62 12.57 64.25
C ASP A 256 56.44 11.12 63.75
N ARG A 257 56.96 10.81 62.56
CA ARG A 257 56.86 9.48 61.94
C ARG A 257 57.71 8.42 62.64
N ASN A 258 58.75 8.82 63.36
CA ASN A 258 59.71 7.95 64.04
C ASN A 258 59.29 7.66 65.49
N CYS A 259 58.41 8.48 66.07
CA CYS A 259 57.84 8.25 67.39
C CYS A 259 57.20 6.85 67.54
N CYS A 260 57.25 6.31 68.75
CA CYS A 260 56.42 5.17 69.16
C CYS A 260 55.89 5.36 70.58
N VAL A 261 54.78 4.69 70.89
CA VAL A 261 54.23 4.59 72.24
C VAL A 261 54.18 3.12 72.66
N GLU A 262 54.69 2.83 73.86
CA GLU A 262 54.85 1.45 74.36
C GLU A 262 54.32 1.32 75.78
N SER A 263 53.62 0.21 76.06
CA SER A 263 53.22 -0.18 77.41
C SER A 263 54.43 -0.63 78.21
N LEU A 264 54.69 0.01 79.35
CA LEU A 264 55.70 -0.45 80.31
C LEU A 264 55.06 -1.34 81.40
N PRO A 265 55.86 -2.23 82.03
CA PRO A 265 55.51 -2.85 83.31
C PRO A 265 55.53 -1.81 84.45
N ASP A 266 54.84 -2.13 85.54
CA ASP A 266 54.78 -1.30 86.75
C ASP A 266 56.17 -1.25 87.44
N LYS A 267 56.63 -0.04 87.80
CA LYS A 267 57.95 0.21 88.44
C LYS A 267 57.93 1.53 89.23
N ASP A 268 58.95 1.76 90.06
CA ASP A 268 59.12 2.99 90.86
C ASP A 268 57.90 3.34 91.73
N GLY A 269 57.15 2.33 92.20
CA GLY A 269 55.89 2.49 92.93
C GLY A 269 54.73 3.05 92.09
N LYS A 270 54.87 3.16 90.76
CA LYS A 270 53.83 3.61 89.84
C LYS A 270 53.30 2.47 88.98
N LYS A 271 51.97 2.50 88.78
CA LYS A 271 51.22 1.55 87.98
C LYS A 271 50.78 2.16 86.66
N ASN A 272 50.26 1.31 85.77
CA ASN A 272 49.68 1.72 84.49
C ASN A 272 50.65 2.56 83.64
N LEU A 273 51.92 2.16 83.65
CA LEU A 273 52.99 2.91 83.00
C LEU A 273 53.01 2.73 81.48
N PHE A 274 53.33 3.80 80.76
CA PHE A 274 53.68 3.77 79.34
C PHE A 274 54.80 4.76 79.04
N ILE A 275 55.41 4.63 77.88
CA ILE A 275 56.49 5.51 77.42
C ILE A 275 56.21 5.96 75.99
N ILE A 276 56.36 7.26 75.76
CA ILE A 276 56.43 7.84 74.40
C ILE A 276 57.92 8.02 74.11
N LYS A 277 58.43 7.39 73.05
CA LYS A 277 59.80 7.61 72.57
C LYS A 277 59.73 8.55 71.37
N CYS A 278 60.35 9.71 71.46
CA CYS A 278 60.58 10.66 70.37
C CYS A 278 62.07 10.66 70.00
N VAL A 279 62.44 11.18 68.82
CA VAL A 279 63.82 11.15 68.30
C VAL A 279 64.86 11.68 69.31
N GLU A 280 64.58 12.80 69.97
CA GLU A 280 65.52 13.40 70.94
C GLU A 280 65.39 12.83 72.36
N LYS A 281 64.25 12.22 72.71
CA LYS A 281 63.80 12.16 74.11
C LYS A 281 62.63 11.21 74.35
N SER A 282 62.68 10.49 75.47
CA SER A 282 61.59 9.62 75.91
C SER A 282 60.87 10.17 77.15
N PHE A 283 59.56 9.94 77.21
CA PHE A 283 58.66 10.47 78.22
C PHE A 283 57.91 9.32 78.89
N GLU A 284 58.28 8.99 80.13
CA GLU A 284 57.53 8.03 80.97
C GLU A 284 56.32 8.71 81.61
N ILE A 285 55.15 8.07 81.48
CA ILE A 285 53.84 8.56 81.94
C ILE A 285 53.11 7.41 82.65
N SER A 286 52.37 7.72 83.72
CA SER A 286 51.52 6.80 84.49
C SER A 286 50.08 7.32 84.47
N ALA A 287 49.15 6.47 84.04
CA ALA A 287 47.72 6.75 84.05
C ALA A 287 47.06 6.32 85.38
N SER A 288 45.87 6.87 85.66
CA SER A 288 45.01 6.48 86.78
C SER A 288 44.78 4.95 86.85
N ASP A 289 44.43 4.36 85.71
CA ASP A 289 43.93 2.99 85.61
C ASP A 289 44.28 2.34 84.26
N LYS A 290 43.97 1.05 84.12
CA LYS A 290 44.29 0.25 82.94
C LYS A 290 43.50 0.66 81.69
N LYS A 291 42.24 1.11 81.82
CA LYS A 291 41.41 1.56 80.69
C LYS A 291 41.95 2.90 80.16
N THR A 292 42.15 3.87 81.03
CA THR A 292 42.74 5.17 80.70
C THR A 292 44.13 5.01 80.06
N LYS A 293 44.99 4.10 80.57
CA LYS A 293 46.25 3.72 79.91
C LYS A 293 46.06 3.28 78.46
N GLN A 294 45.14 2.33 78.19
CA GLN A 294 44.94 1.84 76.83
C GLN A 294 44.37 2.92 75.90
N GLU A 295 43.43 3.74 76.38
CA GLU A 295 42.88 4.85 75.59
C GLU A 295 43.93 5.88 75.19
N TRP A 296 44.85 6.24 76.10
CA TRP A 296 45.95 7.16 75.76
C TRP A 296 46.97 6.53 74.81
N ILE A 297 47.38 5.27 75.04
CA ILE A 297 48.26 4.54 74.11
C ILE A 297 47.64 4.49 72.71
N GLN A 298 46.36 4.10 72.62
CA GLN A 298 45.65 3.99 71.34
C GLN A 298 45.58 5.34 70.62
N ALA A 299 45.12 6.40 71.30
CA ALA A 299 45.00 7.73 70.69
C ALA A 299 46.35 8.28 70.20
N ILE A 300 47.44 8.09 70.96
CA ILE A 300 48.79 8.51 70.55
C ILE A 300 49.28 7.67 69.36
N GLN A 301 49.05 6.36 69.37
CA GLN A 301 49.43 5.47 68.27
C GLN A 301 48.66 5.80 66.98
N ASP A 302 47.37 6.10 67.06
CA ASP A 302 46.55 6.51 65.92
C ASP A 302 47.01 7.84 65.33
N CYS A 303 47.45 8.80 66.17
CA CYS A 303 48.09 10.03 65.70
C CYS A 303 49.37 9.72 64.91
N ILE A 304 50.26 8.89 65.46
CA ILE A 304 51.52 8.48 64.80
C ILE A 304 51.25 7.76 63.47
N VAL A 305 50.26 6.87 63.40
CA VAL A 305 49.84 6.19 62.17
C VAL A 305 49.32 7.19 61.13
N ARG A 306 48.49 8.16 61.54
CA ARG A 306 48.01 9.24 60.65
C ARG A 306 49.15 10.11 60.12
N ILE A 307 50.12 10.50 60.97
CA ILE A 307 51.31 11.28 60.57
C ILE A 307 52.15 10.50 59.53
N ARG A 308 52.31 9.18 59.71
CA ARG A 308 52.99 8.28 58.75
C ARG A 308 52.26 8.22 57.40
N GLN A 309 50.94 8.08 57.43
CA GLN A 309 50.08 8.05 56.23
C GLN A 309 49.89 9.44 55.58
N GLY A 310 50.24 10.53 56.26
CA GLY A 310 50.01 11.90 55.79
C GLY A 310 48.56 12.37 55.88
N LEU A 311 47.73 11.69 56.69
CA LEU A 311 46.32 12.04 56.88
C LEU A 311 46.16 13.31 57.72
N SER A 312 45.02 13.99 57.52
CA SER A 312 44.57 15.08 58.39
C SER A 312 44.08 14.55 59.75
N SER A 313 43.68 15.46 60.63
CA SER A 313 43.14 15.10 61.94
C SER A 313 41.79 14.39 61.82
N PRO A 314 41.38 13.58 62.83
CA PRO A 314 40.14 12.81 62.77
C PRO A 314 38.90 13.67 62.51
N HIS A 315 38.81 14.83 63.16
CA HIS A 315 37.64 15.71 63.10
C HIS A 315 37.55 16.42 61.74
N ARG A 316 38.70 16.79 61.15
CA ARG A 316 38.78 17.39 59.80
C ARG A 316 38.48 16.38 58.71
N GLU A 317 39.03 15.18 58.80
CA GLU A 317 38.73 14.06 57.90
C GLU A 317 37.24 13.68 57.97
N SER A 318 36.66 13.61 59.17
CA SER A 318 35.23 13.34 59.36
C SER A 318 34.34 14.40 58.70
N ARG A 319 34.65 15.69 58.90
CA ARG A 319 33.95 16.81 58.24
C ARG A 319 34.06 16.74 56.71
N GLN A 320 35.25 16.44 56.18
CA GLN A 320 35.45 16.27 54.74
C GLN A 320 34.62 15.11 54.19
N LYS A 321 34.66 13.94 54.84
CA LYS A 321 33.85 12.77 54.44
C LYS A 321 32.35 13.04 54.44
N ARG A 322 31.83 13.81 55.42
CA ARG A 322 30.40 14.25 55.41
C ARG A 322 30.07 15.14 54.21
N ARG A 323 30.95 16.07 53.85
CA ARG A 323 30.79 16.93 52.66
C ARG A 323 30.85 16.17 51.36
N GLU A 324 31.83 15.28 51.21
CA GLU A 324 31.97 14.41 50.04
C GLU A 324 30.74 13.52 49.85
N LEU A 325 30.19 12.96 50.94
CA LEU A 325 28.96 12.18 50.93
C LEU A 325 27.74 13.04 50.52
N ARG A 326 27.54 14.22 51.12
CA ARG A 326 26.45 15.15 50.72
C ARG A 326 26.55 15.55 49.25
N ASN A 327 27.74 15.92 48.79
CA ASN A 327 27.97 16.32 47.40
C ASN A 327 27.73 15.16 46.43
N ARG A 328 28.09 13.93 46.79
CA ARG A 328 27.79 12.73 46.00
C ARG A 328 26.29 12.46 45.92
N LEU A 329 25.59 12.39 47.06
CA LEU A 329 24.14 12.15 47.11
C LEU A 329 23.37 13.23 46.35
N LYS A 330 23.83 14.49 46.42
CA LYS A 330 23.27 15.60 45.64
C LYS A 330 23.49 15.40 44.13
N ALA A 331 24.70 15.06 43.71
CA ALA A 331 25.01 14.82 42.30
C ALA A 331 24.27 13.59 41.74
N GLU A 332 24.11 12.52 42.53
CA GLU A 332 23.32 11.34 42.20
C GLU A 332 21.83 11.69 42.02
N LYS A 333 21.28 12.53 42.91
CA LYS A 333 19.91 13.05 42.79
C LYS A 333 19.73 13.95 41.56
N GLU A 334 20.63 14.91 41.34
CA GLU A 334 20.58 15.79 40.16
C GLU A 334 20.74 14.99 38.86
N ALA A 335 21.58 13.95 38.83
CA ALA A 335 21.69 13.03 37.69
C ALA A 335 20.40 12.21 37.48
N MET A 336 19.74 11.75 38.55
CA MET A 336 18.47 11.03 38.49
C MET A 336 17.33 11.93 37.97
N GLU A 337 17.22 13.18 38.47
CA GLU A 337 16.24 14.16 38.01
C GLU A 337 16.45 14.55 36.53
N ASN A 338 17.70 14.75 36.11
CA ASN A 338 18.04 14.99 34.71
C ASN A 338 17.73 13.78 33.82
N ARG A 339 18.00 12.56 34.28
CA ARG A 339 17.63 11.31 33.56
C ARG A 339 16.11 11.13 33.46
N MET A 340 15.37 11.48 34.52
CA MET A 340 13.90 11.44 34.51
C MET A 340 13.34 12.44 33.49
N ARG A 341 13.86 13.66 33.44
CA ARG A 341 13.49 14.68 32.45
C ARG A 341 13.81 14.26 31.01
N GLN A 342 14.97 13.66 30.79
CA GLN A 342 15.35 13.08 29.48
C GLN A 342 14.37 11.99 29.04
N LEU A 343 13.96 11.10 29.95
CA LEU A 343 12.97 10.06 29.68
C LEU A 343 11.56 10.62 29.40
N GLN A 344 11.15 11.68 30.11
CA GLN A 344 9.89 12.38 29.85
C GLN A 344 9.86 12.98 28.44
N LEU A 345 10.87 13.78 28.07
CA LEU A 345 10.99 14.38 26.73
C LEU A 345 11.06 13.33 25.61
N ALA A 346 11.76 12.21 25.84
CA ALA A 346 11.82 11.11 24.89
C ALA A 346 10.45 10.41 24.73
N ASN A 347 9.69 10.27 25.82
CA ASN A 347 8.36 9.68 25.79
C ASN A 347 7.32 10.61 25.12
N GLU A 348 7.38 11.92 25.41
CA GLU A 348 6.57 12.95 24.75
C GLU A 348 6.85 12.99 23.24
N SER A 349 8.12 12.96 22.83
CA SER A 349 8.51 12.90 21.41
C SER A 349 8.00 11.63 20.73
N LYS A 350 8.10 10.46 21.40
CA LYS A 350 7.56 9.19 20.89
C LYS A 350 6.03 9.21 20.78
N GLN A 351 5.33 9.81 21.75
CA GLN A 351 3.88 9.97 21.73
C GLN A 351 3.43 10.83 20.54
N ALA A 352 4.08 11.98 20.33
CA ALA A 352 3.81 12.84 19.16
C ALA A 352 4.08 12.14 17.82
N GLN A 353 5.08 11.26 17.74
CA GLN A 353 5.34 10.43 16.56
C GLN A 353 4.22 9.40 16.32
N LEU A 354 3.71 8.75 17.37
CA LEU A 354 2.61 7.79 17.28
C LEU A 354 1.30 8.48 16.87
N GLU A 355 1.02 9.67 17.40
CA GLU A 355 -0.14 10.50 17.01
C GLU A 355 -0.04 10.97 15.56
N ALA A 356 1.14 11.45 15.13
CA ALA A 356 1.39 11.84 13.75
C ALA A 356 1.28 10.65 12.77
N MET A 357 1.71 9.45 13.18
CA MET A 357 1.53 8.23 12.39
C MET A 357 0.06 7.79 12.32
N THR A 358 -0.67 7.86 13.44
CA THR A 358 -2.12 7.55 13.50
C THR A 358 -2.92 8.51 12.61
N LYS A 359 -2.62 9.82 12.65
CA LYS A 359 -3.23 10.82 11.78
C LYS A 359 -2.95 10.55 10.31
N LYS A 360 -1.70 10.20 9.94
CA LYS A 360 -1.34 9.81 8.56
C LYS A 360 -2.07 8.56 8.08
N LEU A 361 -2.31 7.57 8.96
CA LEU A 361 -3.09 6.37 8.65
C LEU A 361 -4.57 6.70 8.41
N GLN A 362 -5.16 7.55 9.25
CA GLN A 362 -6.53 8.06 9.05
C GLN A 362 -6.66 8.86 7.75
N GLU A 363 -5.73 9.79 7.49
CA GLU A 363 -5.67 10.54 6.23
C GLU A 363 -5.45 9.65 5.00
N ALA A 364 -4.75 8.52 5.14
CA ALA A 364 -4.60 7.53 4.06
C ALA A 364 -5.90 6.75 3.82
N SER A 365 -6.59 6.30 4.88
CA SER A 365 -7.90 5.64 4.79
C SER A 365 -8.90 6.53 4.07
N VAL A 366 -9.12 7.75 4.57
CA VAL A 366 -10.12 8.70 4.03
C VAL A 366 -9.83 9.07 2.56
N ARG A 367 -8.55 9.07 2.14
CA ARG A 367 -8.19 9.24 0.72
C ARG A 367 -8.49 8.00 -0.11
N GLY A 368 -8.25 6.79 0.42
CA GLY A 368 -8.65 5.54 -0.21
C GLY A 368 -10.17 5.46 -0.39
N ASP A 369 -10.92 5.73 0.67
CA ASP A 369 -12.39 5.77 0.69
C ASP A 369 -12.93 6.76 -0.36
N LEU A 370 -12.32 7.97 -0.46
CA LEU A 370 -12.69 8.99 -1.43
C LEU A 370 -12.31 8.61 -2.87
N GLU A 371 -11.18 7.93 -3.08
CA GLU A 371 -10.79 7.41 -4.40
C GLU A 371 -11.71 6.27 -4.85
N GLU A 372 -12.12 5.38 -3.95
CA GLU A 372 -13.07 4.31 -4.25
C GLU A 372 -14.44 4.90 -4.60
N GLN A 373 -14.95 5.85 -3.81
CA GLN A 373 -16.18 6.60 -4.14
C GLN A 373 -16.11 7.27 -5.52
N ARG A 374 -14.97 7.91 -5.87
CA ARG A 374 -14.78 8.52 -7.20
C ARG A 374 -14.77 7.49 -8.34
N ARG A 375 -14.13 6.32 -8.13
CA ARG A 375 -14.13 5.23 -9.12
C ARG A 375 -15.53 4.68 -9.34
N LEU A 376 -16.28 4.45 -8.26
CA LEU A 376 -17.69 4.02 -8.30
C LEU A 376 -18.58 5.06 -8.98
N GLN A 377 -18.44 6.35 -8.65
CA GLN A 377 -19.18 7.42 -9.32
C GLN A 377 -18.88 7.47 -10.82
N THR A 378 -17.61 7.41 -11.23
CA THR A 378 -17.21 7.38 -12.65
C THR A 378 -17.81 6.17 -13.38
N GLN A 379 -17.88 5.01 -12.72
CA GLN A 379 -18.50 3.80 -13.26
C GLN A 379 -20.03 3.95 -13.41
N ILE A 380 -20.71 4.61 -12.46
CA ILE A 380 -22.15 4.91 -12.55
C ILE A 380 -22.43 5.91 -13.67
N GLU A 381 -21.66 7.00 -13.76
CA GLU A 381 -21.81 8.03 -14.81
C GLU A 381 -21.64 7.44 -16.22
N LEU A 382 -20.71 6.49 -16.38
CA LEU A 382 -20.49 5.75 -17.62
C LEU A 382 -21.64 4.80 -17.96
N LEU A 383 -22.20 4.10 -16.96
CA LEU A 383 -23.39 3.24 -17.16
C LEU A 383 -24.63 4.06 -17.54
N ASP A 384 -24.82 5.22 -16.90
CA ASP A 384 -25.88 6.18 -17.25
C ASP A 384 -25.67 6.79 -18.64
N GLN A 385 -24.42 6.97 -19.10
CA GLN A 385 -24.15 7.35 -20.48
C GLN A 385 -24.55 6.24 -21.46
N TYR A 386 -24.05 5.01 -21.28
CA TYR A 386 -24.45 3.88 -22.14
C TYR A 386 -25.97 3.66 -22.16
N ARG A 387 -26.65 3.93 -21.05
CA ARG A 387 -28.12 3.91 -20.99
C ARG A 387 -28.75 4.99 -21.86
N ARG A 388 -28.31 6.25 -21.76
CA ARG A 388 -28.81 7.35 -22.59
C ARG A 388 -28.54 7.10 -24.07
N ASP A 389 -27.35 6.61 -24.41
CA ASP A 389 -26.95 6.31 -25.79
C ASP A 389 -27.83 5.17 -26.37
N LEU A 390 -28.13 4.14 -25.56
CA LEU A 390 -29.08 3.06 -25.92
C LEU A 390 -30.54 3.54 -26.04
N GLU A 391 -30.95 4.52 -25.22
CA GLU A 391 -32.28 5.14 -25.33
C GLU A 391 -32.38 6.02 -26.59
N GLN A 392 -31.31 6.73 -26.99
CA GLN A 392 -31.23 7.47 -28.26
C GLN A 392 -31.24 6.55 -29.48
N GLU A 393 -30.43 5.47 -29.48
CA GLU A 393 -30.40 4.46 -30.54
C GLU A 393 -31.79 3.83 -30.78
N LYS A 394 -32.56 3.58 -29.71
CA LYS A 394 -33.96 3.10 -29.83
C LYS A 394 -34.88 4.13 -30.48
N MET A 395 -34.77 5.41 -30.10
CA MET A 395 -35.57 6.47 -30.72
C MET A 395 -35.22 6.67 -32.20
N ALA A 396 -33.93 6.61 -32.55
CA ALA A 396 -33.48 6.69 -33.94
C ALA A 396 -33.99 5.50 -34.79
N ARG A 397 -33.99 4.28 -34.23
CA ARG A 397 -34.60 3.11 -34.90
C ARG A 397 -36.10 3.26 -35.09
N MET A 398 -36.83 3.74 -34.08
CA MET A 398 -38.28 3.98 -34.19
C MET A 398 -38.61 5.00 -35.30
N GLN A 399 -37.82 6.08 -35.41
CA GLN A 399 -37.96 7.06 -36.49
C GLN A 399 -37.59 6.48 -37.87
N MET A 400 -36.62 5.56 -37.93
CA MET A 400 -36.25 4.85 -39.16
C MET A 400 -37.34 3.85 -39.59
N GLU A 401 -37.95 3.14 -38.64
CA GLU A 401 -39.08 2.24 -38.88
C GLU A 401 -40.31 3.01 -39.38
N GLU A 402 -40.60 4.19 -38.82
CA GLU A 402 -41.66 5.08 -39.30
C GLU A 402 -41.41 5.57 -40.73
N GLN A 403 -40.17 5.96 -41.07
CA GLN A 403 -39.79 6.32 -42.45
C GLN A 403 -39.84 5.14 -43.43
N VAL A 404 -39.48 3.93 -43.00
CA VAL A 404 -39.62 2.72 -43.83
C VAL A 404 -41.09 2.45 -44.12
N VAL A 405 -41.98 2.55 -43.11
CA VAL A 405 -43.42 2.40 -43.31
C VAL A 405 -43.99 3.47 -44.26
N GLU A 406 -43.54 4.74 -44.17
CA GLU A 406 -43.93 5.77 -45.15
C GLU A 406 -43.50 5.39 -46.58
N LYS A 407 -42.30 4.84 -46.75
CA LYS A 407 -41.79 4.41 -48.07
C LYS A 407 -42.45 3.15 -48.61
N ASP A 408 -42.81 2.19 -47.76
CA ASP A 408 -43.60 1.02 -48.18
C ASP A 408 -45.00 1.44 -48.65
N ASN A 409 -45.65 2.41 -47.99
CA ASN A 409 -46.91 3.00 -48.43
C ASN A 409 -46.79 3.74 -49.78
N GLU A 410 -45.68 4.44 -50.03
CA GLU A 410 -45.40 5.03 -51.37
C GLU A 410 -45.28 3.94 -52.44
N VAL A 411 -44.54 2.86 -52.16
CA VAL A 411 -44.33 1.73 -53.09
C VAL A 411 -45.65 1.02 -53.40
N GLU A 412 -46.53 0.82 -52.41
CA GLU A 412 -47.84 0.20 -52.64
C GLU A 412 -48.74 1.06 -53.56
N GLN A 413 -48.69 2.39 -53.44
CA GLN A 413 -49.39 3.30 -54.38
C GLN A 413 -48.81 3.24 -55.81
N TYR A 414 -47.50 3.05 -55.97
CA TYR A 414 -46.90 2.80 -57.28
C TYR A 414 -47.32 1.44 -57.85
N TRP A 415 -47.43 0.41 -57.00
CA TRP A 415 -47.87 -0.93 -57.39
C TRP A 415 -49.32 -0.94 -57.90
N GLN A 416 -50.24 -0.27 -57.20
CA GLN A 416 -51.64 -0.14 -57.64
C GLN A 416 -51.74 0.49 -59.03
N ARG A 417 -51.03 1.60 -59.29
CA ARG A 417 -50.98 2.25 -60.61
C ARG A 417 -50.38 1.34 -61.69
N MET A 418 -49.40 0.50 -61.33
CA MET A 418 -48.83 -0.48 -62.26
C MET A 418 -49.87 -1.54 -62.64
N GLN A 419 -50.63 -2.05 -61.67
CA GLN A 419 -51.70 -3.03 -61.92
C GLN A 419 -52.85 -2.45 -62.76
N GLU A 420 -53.25 -1.19 -62.54
CA GLU A 420 -54.23 -0.50 -63.40
C GLU A 420 -53.75 -0.41 -64.86
N LEU A 421 -52.48 -0.09 -65.08
CA LEU A 421 -51.87 -0.06 -66.41
C LEU A 421 -51.78 -1.46 -67.04
N GLU A 422 -51.35 -2.48 -66.29
CA GLU A 422 -51.32 -3.86 -66.77
C GLU A 422 -52.71 -4.39 -67.15
N GLU A 423 -53.75 -4.05 -66.38
CA GLU A 423 -55.12 -4.46 -66.68
C GLU A 423 -55.64 -3.79 -67.96
N MET A 424 -55.34 -2.49 -68.17
CA MET A 424 -55.64 -1.82 -69.44
C MET A 424 -54.88 -2.44 -70.63
N TYR A 425 -53.58 -2.77 -70.47
CA TYR A 425 -52.82 -3.48 -71.50
C TYR A 425 -53.42 -4.86 -71.81
N ARG A 426 -53.91 -5.58 -70.78
CA ARG A 426 -54.55 -6.90 -70.93
C ARG A 426 -55.89 -6.79 -71.66
N GLN A 427 -56.70 -5.79 -71.35
CA GLN A 427 -57.96 -5.49 -72.05
C GLN A 427 -57.72 -5.10 -73.52
N LEU A 428 -56.75 -4.22 -73.78
CA LEU A 428 -56.36 -3.81 -75.14
C LEU A 428 -55.87 -5.00 -75.97
N LYS A 429 -55.06 -5.88 -75.37
CA LYS A 429 -54.60 -7.11 -76.02
C LYS A 429 -55.77 -8.04 -76.35
N LYS A 430 -56.71 -8.24 -75.42
CA LYS A 430 -57.89 -9.08 -75.66
C LYS A 430 -58.71 -8.57 -76.86
N ALA A 431 -58.95 -7.27 -76.94
CA ALA A 431 -59.69 -6.68 -78.06
C ALA A 431 -59.00 -6.90 -79.43
N LEU A 432 -57.66 -6.90 -79.45
CA LEU A 432 -56.88 -7.20 -80.67
C LEU A 432 -56.93 -8.69 -81.04
N ASP A 433 -56.89 -9.59 -80.06
CA ASP A 433 -57.03 -11.03 -80.28
C ASP A 433 -58.49 -11.40 -80.69
N ASP A 434 -59.50 -10.72 -80.15
CA ASP A 434 -60.92 -10.84 -80.54
C ASP A 434 -61.14 -10.35 -81.99
N GLU A 435 -60.52 -9.24 -82.43
CA GLU A 435 -60.53 -8.80 -83.85
C GLU A 435 -59.85 -9.82 -84.79
N ARG A 436 -58.73 -10.43 -84.36
CA ARG A 436 -58.06 -11.46 -85.16
C ARG A 436 -58.96 -12.67 -85.36
N GLN A 437 -59.60 -13.17 -84.30
CA GLN A 437 -60.46 -14.35 -84.38
C GLN A 437 -61.64 -14.11 -85.34
N ALA A 438 -62.30 -12.96 -85.26
CA ALA A 438 -63.39 -12.62 -86.17
C ALA A 438 -62.97 -12.66 -87.66
N LYS A 439 -61.73 -12.28 -87.96
CA LYS A 439 -61.17 -12.33 -89.32
C LYS A 439 -60.81 -13.75 -89.78
N GLU A 440 -60.29 -14.57 -88.88
CA GLU A 440 -59.98 -15.98 -89.16
C GLU A 440 -61.28 -16.79 -89.38
N ASP A 441 -62.35 -16.45 -88.66
CA ASP A 441 -63.69 -17.02 -88.83
C ASP A 441 -64.32 -16.63 -90.19
N GLU A 442 -64.22 -15.36 -90.63
CA GLU A 442 -64.63 -14.96 -91.99
C GLU A 442 -63.87 -15.73 -93.09
N GLU A 443 -62.55 -15.88 -92.94
CA GLU A 443 -61.73 -16.59 -93.93
C GLU A 443 -62.05 -18.10 -93.95
N ALA A 444 -62.36 -18.70 -92.80
CA ALA A 444 -62.83 -20.09 -92.70
C ALA A 444 -64.19 -20.29 -93.40
N LEU A 445 -65.12 -19.35 -93.23
CA LEU A 445 -66.46 -19.39 -93.84
C LEU A 445 -66.38 -19.26 -95.37
N SER A 446 -65.49 -18.40 -95.88
CA SER A 446 -65.19 -18.26 -97.31
C SER A 446 -64.57 -19.54 -97.90
N LYS A 447 -63.62 -20.18 -97.19
CA LYS A 447 -63.02 -21.47 -97.60
C LYS A 447 -64.03 -22.62 -97.65
N LEU A 448 -65.00 -22.65 -96.72
CA LEU A 448 -66.10 -23.63 -96.73
C LEU A 448 -67.01 -23.44 -97.95
N GLN A 449 -67.38 -22.20 -98.27
CA GLN A 449 -68.20 -21.89 -99.45
C GLN A 449 -67.50 -22.29 -100.76
N ALA A 450 -66.19 -22.04 -100.87
CA ALA A 450 -65.39 -22.44 -102.03
C ALA A 450 -65.33 -23.98 -102.20
N ARG A 451 -65.18 -24.74 -101.10
CA ARG A 451 -65.16 -26.22 -101.14
C ARG A 451 -66.50 -26.80 -101.61
N LEU A 452 -67.62 -26.27 -101.13
CA LEU A 452 -68.96 -26.72 -101.55
C LEU A 452 -69.19 -26.49 -103.06
N LEU A 453 -68.79 -25.32 -103.58
CA LEU A 453 -68.85 -25.03 -105.02
C LEU A 453 -67.96 -25.98 -105.85
N GLN A 454 -66.78 -26.36 -105.33
CA GLN A 454 -65.90 -27.33 -105.99
C GLN A 454 -66.51 -28.74 -106.01
N GLU A 455 -67.18 -29.16 -104.93
CA GLU A 455 -67.90 -30.43 -104.87
C GLU A 455 -69.14 -30.49 -105.79
N GLU A 456 -69.86 -29.37 -105.96
CA GLU A 456 -70.93 -29.31 -106.96
C GLU A 456 -70.37 -29.42 -108.39
N ALA A 457 -69.25 -28.76 -108.66
CA ALA A 457 -68.60 -28.80 -109.96
C ALA A 457 -68.09 -30.21 -110.33
N SER A 458 -67.48 -30.95 -109.39
CA SER A 458 -67.02 -32.32 -109.65
C SER A 458 -68.19 -33.28 -109.89
N LYS A 459 -69.26 -33.20 -109.09
CA LYS A 459 -70.46 -34.04 -109.25
C LYS A 459 -71.17 -33.79 -110.60
N ARG A 460 -71.13 -32.55 -111.12
CA ARG A 460 -71.61 -32.27 -112.50
C ARG A 460 -70.71 -32.90 -113.56
N LEU A 461 -69.39 -32.81 -113.42
CA LEU A 461 -68.43 -33.39 -114.36
C LEU A 461 -68.56 -34.93 -114.44
N GLU A 462 -68.76 -35.61 -113.31
CA GLU A 462 -68.99 -37.06 -113.24
C GLU A 462 -70.28 -37.47 -113.97
N LEU A 463 -71.38 -36.73 -113.77
CA LEU A 463 -72.64 -36.96 -114.47
C LEU A 463 -72.53 -36.73 -115.99
N GLU A 464 -71.77 -35.73 -116.41
CA GLU A 464 -71.52 -35.41 -117.83
C GLU A 464 -70.67 -36.49 -118.52
N GLN A 465 -69.66 -37.03 -117.82
CA GLN A 465 -68.87 -38.18 -118.31
C GLN A 465 -69.72 -39.45 -118.46
N ILE A 466 -70.59 -39.74 -117.49
CA ILE A 466 -71.52 -40.88 -117.57
C ILE A 466 -72.50 -40.71 -118.76
N HIS A 467 -72.98 -39.49 -119.02
CA HIS A 467 -73.85 -39.22 -120.16
C HIS A 467 -73.14 -39.43 -121.51
N LEU A 468 -71.89 -38.97 -121.63
CA LEU A 468 -71.06 -39.21 -122.83
C LEU A 468 -70.83 -40.70 -123.10
N GLN A 469 -70.47 -41.48 -122.07
CA GLN A 469 -70.29 -42.93 -122.20
C GLN A 469 -71.57 -43.64 -122.67
N GLN A 470 -72.75 -43.19 -122.22
CA GLN A 470 -74.03 -43.72 -122.69
C GLN A 470 -74.30 -43.41 -124.18
N GLN A 471 -73.90 -42.23 -124.67
CA GLN A 471 -74.00 -41.89 -126.10
C GLN A 471 -73.02 -42.69 -126.97
N GLU A 472 -71.79 -42.95 -126.50
CA GLU A 472 -70.82 -43.77 -127.24
C GLU A 472 -71.31 -45.22 -127.41
N ILE A 473 -71.85 -45.84 -126.35
CA ILE A 473 -72.42 -47.19 -126.40
C ILE A 473 -73.61 -47.26 -127.39
N LEU A 474 -74.51 -46.27 -127.34
CA LEU A 474 -75.66 -46.21 -128.26
C LEU A 474 -75.22 -46.05 -129.73
N THR A 475 -74.20 -45.22 -130.00
CA THR A 475 -73.72 -45.00 -131.37
C THR A 475 -72.85 -46.13 -131.91
N GLN A 476 -72.15 -46.88 -131.05
CA GLN A 476 -71.50 -48.14 -131.43
C GLN A 476 -72.53 -49.21 -131.82
N SER A 477 -73.55 -49.45 -130.98
CA SER A 477 -74.59 -50.45 -131.27
C SER A 477 -75.42 -50.11 -132.52
N GLN A 478 -75.63 -48.82 -132.81
CA GLN A 478 -76.23 -48.39 -134.09
C GLN A 478 -75.36 -48.68 -135.32
N LYS A 479 -74.02 -48.65 -135.20
CA LYS A 479 -73.10 -48.98 -136.31
C LYS A 479 -73.10 -50.47 -136.62
N GLU A 480 -73.00 -51.33 -135.60
CA GLU A 480 -73.07 -52.79 -135.78
C GLU A 480 -74.36 -53.21 -136.51
N LYS A 481 -75.50 -52.60 -136.15
CA LYS A 481 -76.78 -52.84 -136.83
C LYS A 481 -76.74 -52.48 -138.32
N GLN A 482 -76.11 -51.36 -138.69
CA GLN A 482 -75.99 -50.96 -140.10
C GLN A 482 -75.07 -51.88 -140.91
N GLU A 483 -74.02 -52.44 -140.31
CA GLU A 483 -73.13 -53.38 -141.00
C GLU A 483 -73.82 -54.73 -141.25
N LEU A 484 -74.57 -55.23 -140.26
CA LEU A 484 -75.42 -56.43 -140.41
C LEU A 484 -76.54 -56.26 -141.45
N GLU A 485 -77.11 -55.05 -141.58
CA GLU A 485 -78.10 -54.72 -142.63
C GLU A 485 -77.45 -54.68 -144.04
N ARG A 486 -76.21 -54.17 -144.17
CA ARG A 486 -75.47 -54.20 -145.44
C ARG A 486 -75.13 -55.63 -145.88
N GLU A 487 -74.64 -56.47 -144.96
CA GLU A 487 -74.37 -57.87 -145.25
C GLU A 487 -75.61 -58.61 -145.78
N ARG A 488 -76.78 -58.36 -145.18
CA ARG A 488 -78.05 -58.92 -145.68
C ARG A 488 -78.35 -58.45 -147.09
N ALA A 489 -78.27 -57.14 -147.35
CA ALA A 489 -78.59 -56.56 -148.64
C ALA A 489 -77.62 -56.99 -149.76
N GLU A 490 -76.38 -57.40 -149.45
CA GLU A 490 -75.47 -58.03 -150.43
C GLU A 490 -75.82 -59.50 -150.68
N LYS A 491 -76.08 -60.27 -149.62
CA LYS A 491 -76.47 -61.69 -149.72
C LYS A 491 -77.80 -61.86 -150.48
N GLU A 492 -78.72 -60.91 -150.35
CA GLU A 492 -80.00 -60.88 -151.06
C GLU A 492 -79.86 -60.51 -152.55
N ARG A 493 -79.01 -59.54 -152.90
CA ARG A 493 -78.68 -59.21 -154.31
C ARG A 493 -77.97 -60.38 -155.02
N ALA A 494 -77.09 -61.09 -154.33
CA ALA A 494 -76.46 -62.30 -154.86
C ALA A 494 -77.48 -63.42 -155.15
N LEU A 495 -78.54 -63.53 -154.34
CA LEU A 495 -79.61 -64.51 -154.55
C LEU A 495 -80.45 -64.18 -155.80
N GLN A 496 -80.80 -62.91 -156.02
CA GLN A 496 -81.56 -62.47 -157.20
C GLN A 496 -80.79 -62.71 -158.50
N ALA A 497 -79.49 -62.38 -158.54
CA ALA A 497 -78.65 -62.62 -159.72
C ALA A 497 -78.56 -64.11 -160.10
N ALA A 498 -78.59 -65.02 -159.12
CA ALA A 498 -78.63 -66.45 -159.36
C ALA A 498 -80.01 -66.95 -159.89
N GLN A 499 -81.10 -66.26 -159.54
CA GLN A 499 -82.44 -66.58 -160.06
C GLN A 499 -82.61 -66.14 -161.52
N GLU A 500 -82.12 -64.96 -161.90
CA GLU A 500 -82.18 -64.49 -163.30
C GLU A 500 -81.40 -65.41 -164.26
N GLN A 501 -80.21 -65.89 -163.85
CA GLN A 501 -79.46 -66.87 -164.65
C GLN A 501 -80.22 -68.18 -164.87
N LEU A 502 -80.98 -68.65 -163.87
CA LEU A 502 -81.82 -69.85 -163.99
C LEU A 502 -83.00 -69.66 -164.95
N GLU A 503 -83.56 -68.45 -165.05
CA GLU A 503 -84.69 -68.17 -165.95
C GLU A 503 -84.26 -68.00 -167.42
N ILE A 504 -83.10 -67.39 -167.66
CA ILE A 504 -82.49 -67.28 -169.00
C ILE A 504 -82.21 -68.67 -169.60
N LEU A 505 -81.55 -69.55 -168.84
CA LEU A 505 -81.26 -70.93 -169.25
C LEU A 505 -82.54 -71.75 -169.54
N ARG A 506 -83.65 -71.40 -168.89
CA ARG A 506 -84.94 -72.06 -169.10
C ARG A 506 -85.55 -71.72 -170.45
N ARG A 507 -85.61 -70.42 -170.80
CA ARG A 507 -86.09 -69.94 -172.11
C ARG A 507 -85.24 -70.46 -173.28
N GLN A 508 -83.91 -70.52 -173.12
CA GLN A 508 -83.02 -71.04 -174.17
C GLN A 508 -83.34 -72.50 -174.53
N ARG A 509 -83.71 -73.33 -173.55
CA ARG A 509 -84.12 -74.72 -173.80
C ARG A 509 -85.44 -74.83 -174.55
N GLU A 510 -86.45 -74.04 -174.16
CA GLU A 510 -87.79 -74.13 -174.75
C GLU A 510 -87.77 -73.76 -176.24
N GLY A 511 -87.06 -72.68 -176.61
CA GLY A 511 -86.83 -72.33 -178.02
C GLY A 511 -86.06 -73.40 -178.81
N ALA A 512 -84.98 -73.95 -178.24
CA ALA A 512 -84.20 -75.01 -178.88
C ALA A 512 -85.01 -76.31 -179.13
N GLN A 513 -86.04 -76.57 -178.31
CA GLN A 513 -86.90 -77.73 -178.46
C GLN A 513 -87.98 -77.53 -179.55
N GLU A 514 -88.50 -76.31 -179.72
CA GLU A 514 -89.42 -75.99 -180.84
C GLU A 514 -88.70 -76.00 -182.21
N GLU A 515 -87.47 -75.48 -182.31
CA GLU A 515 -86.74 -75.47 -183.59
C GLU A 515 -86.50 -76.89 -184.14
N TYR A 516 -86.23 -77.87 -183.26
CA TYR A 516 -85.98 -79.25 -183.68
C TYR A 516 -87.23 -79.93 -184.28
N GLU A 517 -88.42 -79.63 -183.76
CA GLU A 517 -89.69 -80.12 -184.33
C GLU A 517 -90.08 -79.46 -185.66
N VAL A 518 -89.54 -78.28 -185.96
CA VAL A 518 -89.70 -77.62 -187.27
C VAL A 518 -88.75 -78.21 -188.32
N VAL A 519 -87.59 -78.73 -187.91
CA VAL A 519 -86.63 -79.40 -188.81
C VAL A 519 -87.13 -80.77 -189.28
N THR A 520 -87.72 -81.58 -188.39
CA THR A 520 -88.26 -82.90 -188.76
C THR A 520 -89.33 -82.80 -189.85
N LYS A 521 -90.29 -81.87 -189.71
CA LYS A 521 -91.36 -81.61 -190.69
C LYS A 521 -90.90 -80.97 -192.01
N LYS A 522 -89.64 -80.50 -192.10
CA LYS A 522 -89.06 -79.92 -193.33
C LYS A 522 -88.27 -80.94 -194.16
N LEU A 523 -87.68 -81.97 -193.53
CA LEU A 523 -86.96 -83.02 -194.27
C LEU A 523 -87.89 -83.91 -195.11
N GLU A 524 -89.09 -84.22 -194.62
CA GLU A 524 -90.07 -85.06 -195.33
C GLU A 524 -90.54 -84.46 -196.67
N ARG A 525 -90.65 -83.13 -196.73
CA ARG A 525 -91.24 -82.40 -197.89
C ARG A 525 -90.30 -82.19 -199.08
N ALA A 526 -89.01 -82.52 -198.96
CA ALA A 526 -88.00 -82.28 -200.00
C ALA A 526 -87.45 -83.57 -200.67
N THR A 527 -88.04 -84.73 -200.38
CA THR A 527 -87.75 -86.03 -201.02
C THR A 527 -87.99 -86.05 -202.54
N ASN A 528 -88.81 -85.13 -203.05
CA ASN A 528 -89.28 -85.13 -204.43
C ASN A 528 -88.59 -84.08 -205.29
N LYS A 529 -88.23 -84.49 -206.52
CA LYS A 529 -88.06 -83.62 -207.71
C LYS A 529 -87.03 -82.51 -207.45
N THR A 530 -85.74 -82.83 -207.32
CA THR A 530 -84.88 -83.36 -208.40
C THR A 530 -84.84 -82.42 -209.61
N LYS A 531 -83.62 -82.07 -210.08
CA LYS A 531 -83.31 -81.05 -211.11
C LYS A 531 -83.51 -79.62 -210.54
N THR A 532 -82.51 -78.74 -210.37
CA THR A 532 -81.06 -78.80 -210.70
C THR A 532 -80.23 -78.00 -209.64
N TRP A 533 -79.28 -77.09 -209.99
CA TRP A 533 -78.37 -76.33 -209.08
C TRP A 533 -79.05 -75.32 -208.10
N LYS A 534 -78.45 -74.75 -207.02
CA LYS A 534 -77.15 -74.84 -206.27
C LYS A 534 -77.33 -74.24 -204.84
N HIS A 535 -76.48 -74.53 -203.82
CA HIS A 535 -76.85 -74.32 -202.38
C HIS A 535 -75.74 -74.48 -201.25
N LYS A 536 -75.93 -74.03 -199.95
CA LYS A 536 -75.54 -74.64 -198.56
C LYS A 536 -75.38 -73.79 -197.16
N VAL A 537 -76.11 -74.05 -195.99
CA VAL A 537 -75.91 -74.47 -194.43
C VAL A 537 -75.23 -73.74 -193.06
N PHE A 538 -75.53 -73.98 -191.65
CA PHE A 538 -74.90 -73.57 -190.17
C PHE A 538 -75.35 -74.12 -188.60
N ASN A 539 -74.74 -73.85 -187.28
CA ASN A 539 -75.22 -73.85 -185.69
C ASN A 539 -74.33 -74.09 -184.21
N HIS A 540 -74.78 -74.03 -182.82
CA HIS A 540 -74.08 -73.90 -181.31
C HIS A 540 -74.57 -74.69 -179.87
N GLU A 541 -74.40 -74.65 -178.40
CA GLU A 541 -73.87 -73.96 -177.01
C GLU A 541 -73.91 -74.69 -175.42
N GLY A 542 -73.37 -74.27 -174.13
CA GLY A 542 -73.58 -74.68 -172.55
C GLY A 542 -72.45 -74.68 -171.27
N LEU A 543 -72.36 -74.91 -169.81
CA LEU A 543 -72.97 -74.82 -168.29
C LEU A 543 -72.17 -75.36 -166.85
N LEU A 544 -72.26 -74.97 -165.43
CA LEU A 544 -71.90 -75.68 -163.95
C LEU A 544 -71.58 -75.00 -162.38
N GLN A 545 -71.49 -75.63 -161.06
CA GLN A 545 -71.08 -75.12 -159.53
C GLN A 545 -71.03 -75.97 -158.02
N ILE A 546 -70.49 -75.54 -156.70
CA ILE A 546 -70.76 -75.85 -155.07
C ILE A 546 -69.69 -76.24 -153.76
N ILE A 547 -69.75 -75.94 -152.33
CA ILE A 547 -68.98 -76.48 -150.94
C ILE A 547 -69.17 -75.99 -149.28
N GLN A 548 -68.65 -76.56 -148.03
CA GLN A 548 -68.78 -76.23 -146.40
C GLN A 548 -67.82 -76.77 -145.03
N PRO A 549 -67.85 -76.35 -143.62
CA PRO A 549 -66.92 -76.63 -142.27
C PRO A 549 -67.26 -76.62 -140.56
N GLY A 550 -66.39 -76.89 -139.41
CA GLY A 550 -66.47 -76.68 -137.76
C GLY A 550 -65.58 -77.47 -136.52
N ASN A 551 -65.36 -77.48 -135.06
CA ASN A 551 -65.36 -76.80 -133.56
C ASN A 551 -64.75 -77.55 -132.09
N LYS A 552 -64.46 -77.05 -130.73
CA LYS A 552 -63.99 -77.71 -129.26
C LYS A 552 -63.73 -77.00 -127.70
N CYS A 553 -63.26 -77.61 -126.44
CA CYS A 553 -63.30 -77.22 -124.82
C CYS A 553 -62.24 -77.62 -123.49
N PRO A 554 -62.31 -77.26 -122.05
CA PRO A 554 -61.30 -77.29 -120.75
C PRO A 554 -61.53 -77.68 -119.05
N THR A 555 -60.67 -77.49 -117.88
CA THR A 555 -60.74 -77.93 -116.26
C THR A 555 -59.77 -77.41 -114.91
N ARG A 556 -59.82 -77.76 -113.46
CA ARG A 556 -59.11 -77.19 -112.06
C ARG A 556 -58.91 -77.89 -110.48
N MET A 557 -58.15 -77.44 -109.31
CA MET A 557 -57.78 -78.01 -107.78
C MET A 557 -57.72 -77.14 -106.29
N THR A 558 -57.19 -77.16 -104.90
CA THR A 558 -56.28 -77.75 -103.64
C THR A 558 -56.44 -77.37 -101.96
N ASN A 559 -55.62 -77.70 -100.76
CA ASN A 559 -55.76 -77.43 -99.13
C ASN A 559 -54.68 -77.70 -97.79
N TRP A 560 -54.89 -77.35 -96.37
CA TRP A 560 -54.32 -77.45 -94.81
C TRP A 560 -52.96 -76.83 -94.03
N GLY A 561 -52.96 -76.14 -92.79
CA GLY A 561 -51.79 -75.88 -91.76
C GLY A 561 -51.78 -74.73 -90.59
N PRO A 562 -50.94 -74.66 -89.46
CA PRO A 562 -51.11 -73.80 -88.18
C PRO A 562 -49.93 -72.92 -87.51
N ALA A 563 -50.06 -72.40 -86.23
CA ALA A 563 -49.20 -71.42 -85.45
C ALA A 563 -49.03 -71.67 -83.89
N ALA A 564 -48.35 -70.82 -83.04
CA ALA A 564 -48.39 -70.84 -81.52
C ALA A 564 -47.64 -69.71 -80.69
N PHE A 565 -48.21 -69.28 -79.52
CA PHE A 565 -47.63 -69.05 -78.15
C PHE A 565 -48.68 -68.39 -77.20
N THR A 566 -48.58 -68.49 -75.85
CA THR A 566 -49.77 -68.35 -74.94
C THR A 566 -49.57 -67.77 -73.52
N GLU A 567 -50.70 -67.32 -72.94
CA GLU A 567 -50.89 -66.47 -71.74
C GLU A 567 -50.31 -66.95 -70.39
N THR A 568 -50.04 -68.24 -70.19
CA THR A 568 -49.55 -68.79 -68.90
C THR A 568 -48.12 -68.38 -68.53
N GLU A 569 -47.36 -67.81 -69.46
CA GLU A 569 -45.96 -67.40 -69.24
C GLU A 569 -45.84 -66.09 -68.43
N LEU A 570 -46.96 -65.41 -68.13
CA LEU A 570 -46.99 -64.12 -67.43
C LEU A 570 -46.83 -64.24 -65.89
N ASP A 571 -47.65 -65.09 -65.25
CA ASP A 571 -47.82 -65.08 -63.78
C ASP A 571 -46.56 -65.51 -62.99
N GLU A 572 -45.74 -66.41 -63.55
CA GLU A 572 -44.62 -67.00 -62.80
C GLU A 572 -43.44 -66.03 -62.63
N MET A 573 -43.32 -65.01 -63.48
CA MET A 573 -42.27 -63.98 -63.35
C MET A 573 -42.53 -63.01 -62.19
N GLU A 574 -43.79 -62.65 -61.92
CA GLU A 574 -44.12 -61.62 -60.92
C GLU A 574 -43.85 -62.11 -59.48
N ARG A 575 -44.09 -63.41 -59.21
CA ARG A 575 -43.84 -64.02 -57.89
C ARG A 575 -42.37 -63.91 -57.45
N ILE A 576 -41.42 -64.09 -58.37
CA ILE A 576 -39.97 -64.17 -58.09
C ILE A 576 -39.41 -62.83 -57.61
N TRP A 577 -40.01 -61.71 -58.02
CA TRP A 577 -39.49 -60.37 -57.75
C TRP A 577 -39.78 -59.87 -56.31
N GLN A 578 -40.89 -60.31 -55.71
CA GLN A 578 -41.33 -59.86 -54.37
C GLN A 578 -40.46 -60.40 -53.23
N GLU A 579 -40.03 -61.67 -53.28
CA GLU A 579 -39.42 -62.33 -52.10
C GLU A 579 -38.01 -61.82 -51.75
N ASN A 580 -37.22 -61.39 -52.73
CA ASN A 580 -35.77 -61.15 -52.54
C ASN A 580 -35.39 -59.80 -51.89
N LYS A 581 -36.31 -58.84 -51.73
CA LYS A 581 -35.92 -57.44 -51.49
C LYS A 581 -35.63 -57.06 -50.01
N ASN A 582 -35.92 -57.93 -49.05
CA ASN A 582 -36.05 -57.55 -47.63
C ASN A 582 -35.09 -58.22 -46.63
N ARG A 583 -33.93 -58.76 -47.04
CA ARG A 583 -32.90 -59.23 -46.09
C ARG A 583 -31.45 -58.90 -46.49
N SER A 584 -30.67 -58.61 -45.45
CA SER A 584 -29.20 -58.48 -45.42
C SER A 584 -28.58 -57.28 -46.14
N HIS A 585 -28.27 -56.24 -45.37
CA HIS A 585 -27.05 -55.47 -45.63
C HIS A 585 -25.84 -56.33 -45.22
N ASP A 586 -24.86 -56.42 -46.11
CA ASP A 586 -23.45 -56.64 -45.77
C ASP A 586 -22.62 -55.74 -46.70
N GLY A 587 -21.38 -55.42 -46.32
CA GLY A 587 -20.56 -54.46 -47.05
C GLY A 587 -19.11 -54.89 -47.22
N GLN A 588 -18.72 -55.13 -48.48
CA GLN A 588 -17.38 -54.89 -49.02
C GLN A 588 -17.42 -54.78 -50.56
#